data_AF-A0A3C1N5M8-F1
#
_entry.id   AF-A0A3C1N5M8-F1
#
_cell.length_a   1.000
_cell.length_b   1.000
_cell.length_c   1.000
_cell.angle_alpha   90.00
_cell.angle_beta   90.00
_cell.angle_gamma   90.00
#
_symmetry.space_group_name_H-M   'P 1'
#
loop_
_entity.id
_entity.type
_entity.pdbx_description
1 polymer ?
#
loop_
_entity_poly.entity_id
_entity_poly.type
_entity_poly.pdbx_seq_one_letter_code
_entity_poly.pdbx_strand_id
1 'polypeptide(L)'
;MSVVFNQVRTGVFLDSVVLMRISRELADLEGIEEAALMIGTPSNLAILERAGLLSELGRQAGGGDLVLAVRARDAATAEIAATEAERALERPSRTGSQAETWQPRTLRSACSVMTDANFA
;
A
#
# COMPACT_ATOMS: atom_id res chain seq x y z
N MET A 1 -16.13 -12.00 16.89
CA MET A 1 -16.13 -10.55 16.63
C MET A 1 -14.87 -10.27 15.85
N SER A 2 -14.98 -9.58 14.73
CA SER A 2 -13.85 -9.20 13.91
C SER A 2 -13.01 -8.13 14.61
N VAL A 3 -11.70 -8.12 14.37
CA VAL A 3 -10.74 -7.15 14.90
C VAL A 3 -10.14 -6.34 13.76
N VAL A 4 -9.90 -5.06 14.00
CA VAL A 4 -9.18 -4.19 13.06
C VAL A 4 -7.76 -4.01 13.57
N PHE A 5 -6.79 -4.37 12.72
CA PHE A 5 -5.37 -4.24 12.97
C PHE A 5 -4.78 -3.26 11.95
N ASN A 6 -3.97 -2.33 12.44
CA ASN A 6 -3.11 -1.53 11.57
C ASN A 6 -1.65 -1.64 12.00
N GLN A 7 -0.79 -1.65 11.00
CA GLN A 7 0.65 -1.49 11.16
C GLN A 7 1.09 -0.33 10.26
N VAL A 8 1.90 0.57 10.80
CA VAL A 8 2.43 1.72 10.07
C VAL A 8 3.92 1.54 9.87
N ARG A 9 4.37 1.66 8.62
CA ARG A 9 5.78 1.56 8.25
C ARG A 9 6.24 2.87 7.63
N THR A 10 7.25 3.47 8.23
CA THR A 10 7.81 4.74 7.77
C THR A 10 8.79 4.51 6.61
N GLY A 11 8.81 5.41 5.64
CA GLY A 11 9.82 5.40 4.57
C GLY A 11 9.69 4.28 3.54
N VAL A 12 8.54 3.59 3.49
CA VAL A 12 8.25 2.57 2.46
C VAL A 12 7.41 3.22 1.36
N PHE A 13 7.98 3.30 0.15
CA PHE A 13 7.28 3.75 -1.05
C PHE A 13 7.33 2.65 -2.10
N LEU A 14 6.14 2.13 -2.44
CA LEU A 14 5.95 1.12 -3.46
C LEU A 14 4.89 1.59 -4.44
N ASP A 15 4.93 1.03 -5.66
CA ASP A 15 3.92 1.28 -6.67
C ASP A 15 2.53 0.82 -6.19
N SER A 16 1.49 1.58 -6.53
CA SER A 16 0.12 1.26 -6.12
C SER A 16 -0.34 -0.11 -6.64
N VAL A 17 0.13 -0.56 -7.80
CA VAL A 17 -0.17 -1.89 -8.34
C VAL A 17 0.41 -3.00 -7.46
N VAL A 18 1.64 -2.80 -6.94
CA VAL A 18 2.25 -3.74 -6.00
C VAL A 18 1.46 -3.80 -4.71
N LEU A 19 1.09 -2.64 -4.15
CA LEU A 19 0.29 -2.55 -2.93
C LEU A 19 -1.09 -3.19 -3.10
N MET A 20 -1.76 -2.96 -4.23
CA MET A 20 -3.06 -3.57 -4.55
C MET A 20 -2.96 -5.09 -4.70
N ARG A 21 -1.88 -5.59 -5.31
CA ARG A 21 -1.64 -7.02 -5.43
C ARG A 21 -1.46 -7.66 -4.05
N ILE A 22 -0.60 -7.08 -3.20
CA ILE A 22 -0.39 -7.57 -1.83
C ILE A 22 -1.71 -7.52 -1.04
N SER A 23 -2.48 -6.44 -1.15
CA SER A 23 -3.78 -6.30 -0.48
C SER A 23 -4.73 -7.44 -0.84
N ARG A 24 -4.78 -7.84 -2.12
CA ARG A 24 -5.57 -8.99 -2.58
C ARG A 24 -5.04 -10.32 -2.05
N GLU A 25 -3.73 -10.53 -2.14
CA GLU A 25 -3.10 -11.75 -1.60
C GLU A 25 -3.42 -11.94 -0.10
N LEU A 26 -3.47 -10.85 0.68
CA LEU A 26 -3.86 -10.88 2.08
C LEU A 26 -5.37 -11.11 2.30
N ALA A 27 -6.21 -10.51 1.45
CA ALA A 27 -7.66 -10.69 1.53
C ALA A 27 -8.10 -12.12 1.21
N ASP A 28 -7.30 -12.87 0.45
CA ASP A 28 -7.53 -14.28 0.13
C ASP A 28 -7.16 -15.25 1.28
N LEU A 29 -6.51 -14.75 2.35
CA LEU A 29 -6.17 -15.57 3.51
C LEU A 29 -7.41 -15.94 4.33
N GLU A 30 -7.45 -17.18 4.83
CA GLU A 30 -8.58 -17.65 5.63
C GLU A 30 -8.74 -16.81 6.91
N GLY A 31 -9.95 -16.30 7.12
CA GLY A 31 -10.29 -15.50 8.30
C GLY A 31 -9.96 -14.01 8.16
N ILE A 32 -9.41 -13.57 7.02
CA ILE A 32 -9.35 -12.15 6.67
C ILE A 32 -10.66 -11.77 5.99
N GLU A 33 -11.30 -10.73 6.52
CA GLU A 33 -12.52 -10.18 5.91
C GLU A 33 -12.17 -9.14 4.85
N GLU A 34 -11.15 -8.32 5.14
CA GLU A 34 -10.72 -7.25 4.24
C GLU A 34 -9.29 -6.81 4.60
N ALA A 35 -8.47 -6.52 3.59
CA ALA A 35 -7.11 -6.05 3.75
C ALA A 35 -6.77 -4.96 2.72
N ALA A 36 -6.02 -3.96 3.15
CA ALA A 36 -5.59 -2.85 2.30
C ALA A 36 -4.20 -2.33 2.72
N LEU A 37 -3.37 -2.03 1.72
CA LEU A 37 -2.12 -1.32 1.91
C LEU A 37 -2.21 0.03 1.21
N MET A 38 -2.06 1.12 1.95
CA MET A 38 -2.15 2.48 1.41
C MET A 38 -1.12 3.41 2.03
N ILE A 39 -0.61 4.36 1.25
CA ILE A 39 0.19 5.47 1.80
C ILE A 39 -0.72 6.34 2.68
N GLY A 40 -0.23 6.81 3.84
CA GLY A 40 -0.96 7.60 4.83
C GLY A 40 -1.31 9.03 4.41
N THR A 41 -1.64 9.25 3.14
CA THR A 41 -2.20 10.54 2.69
C THR A 41 -3.61 10.72 3.25
N PRO A 42 -4.08 11.96 3.48
CA PRO A 42 -5.42 12.19 4.02
C PRO A 42 -6.55 11.53 3.20
N SER A 43 -6.40 11.50 1.87
CA SER A 43 -7.36 10.84 0.98
C SER A 43 -7.44 9.34 1.23
N ASN A 44 -6.29 8.68 1.39
CA ASN A 44 -6.22 7.24 1.61
C ASN A 44 -6.72 6.86 3.01
N LEU A 45 -6.36 7.63 4.04
CA LEU A 45 -6.88 7.42 5.39
C LEU A 45 -8.41 7.52 5.42
N ALA A 46 -8.98 8.49 4.70
CA ALA A 46 -10.44 8.62 4.57
C ALA A 46 -11.09 7.45 3.80
N ILE A 47 -10.36 6.74 2.94
CA ILE A 47 -10.84 5.52 2.31
C ILE A 47 -10.83 4.37 3.32
N LEU A 48 -9.74 4.20 4.07
CA LEU A 48 -9.61 3.17 5.13
C LEU A 48 -10.67 3.36 6.23
N GLU A 49 -10.98 4.60 6.60
CA GLU A 49 -12.01 4.91 7.58
C GLU A 49 -13.40 4.50 7.10
N ARG A 50 -13.77 4.85 5.86
CA ARG A 50 -15.06 4.46 5.26
C ARG A 50 -15.20 2.95 5.09
N ALA A 51 -14.09 2.25 4.85
CA ALA A 51 -14.05 0.79 4.79
C ALA A 51 -14.08 0.12 6.18
N GLY A 52 -14.02 0.89 7.27
CA GLY A 52 -13.95 0.34 8.63
C GLY A 52 -12.66 -0.42 8.91
N LEU A 53 -11.55 0.02 8.30
CA LEU A 53 -10.21 -0.58 8.41
C LEU A 53 -9.21 0.30 9.16
N LEU A 54 -9.63 1.50 9.58
CA LEU A 54 -8.76 2.49 10.21
C LEU A 54 -8.91 2.46 11.74
N SER A 55 -7.84 2.09 12.43
CA SER A 55 -7.67 2.21 13.88
C SER A 55 -6.94 3.50 14.25
N GLU A 56 -6.83 3.75 15.56
CA GLU A 56 -6.13 4.91 16.09
C GLU A 56 -4.65 4.98 15.68
N LEU A 57 -3.99 3.83 15.55
CA LEU A 57 -2.60 3.77 15.09
C LEU A 57 -2.49 4.21 13.63
N GLY A 58 -3.41 3.75 12.77
CA GLY A 58 -3.44 4.13 11.35
C GLY A 58 -3.74 5.61 11.14
N ARG A 59 -4.56 6.24 12.00
CA ARG A 59 -4.87 7.68 11.95
C ARG A 59 -3.64 8.58 12.12
N GLN A 60 -2.58 8.09 12.75
CA GLN A 60 -1.35 8.85 13.00
C GLN A 60 -0.38 8.80 11.81
N ALA A 61 -0.64 7.97 10.80
CA ALA A 61 0.22 7.84 9.63
C ALA A 61 0.20 9.11 8.77
N GLY A 62 1.38 9.53 8.31
CA GLY A 62 1.54 10.64 7.38
C GLY A 62 1.72 10.18 5.93
N GLY A 63 1.80 11.14 5.01
CA GLY A 63 2.01 10.87 3.57
C GLY A 63 3.36 10.21 3.22
N GLY A 64 4.26 10.04 4.19
CA GLY A 64 5.52 9.31 4.07
C GLY A 64 5.45 7.86 4.56
N ASP A 65 4.30 7.44 5.05
CA ASP A 65 4.13 6.16 5.75
C ASP A 65 3.21 5.23 4.97
N LEU A 66 3.51 3.95 4.99
CA LEU A 66 2.64 2.90 4.50
C LEU A 66 1.79 2.37 5.64
N VAL A 67 0.48 2.34 5.45
CA VAL A 67 -0.49 1.75 6.36
C VAL A 67 -0.90 0.39 5.82
N LEU A 68 -0.56 -0.67 6.55
CA LEU A 68 -1.19 -1.97 6.41
C LEU A 68 -2.44 -1.97 7.29
N ALA A 69 -3.59 -2.26 6.69
CA ALA A 69 -4.89 -2.28 7.35
C ALA A 69 -5.58 -3.62 7.10
N VAL A 70 -5.96 -4.31 8.18
CA VAL A 70 -6.54 -5.65 8.11
C VAL A 70 -7.72 -5.74 9.06
N ARG A 71 -8.86 -6.21 8.56
CA ARG A 71 -9.96 -6.69 9.40
C ARG A 71 -9.99 -8.22 9.33
N ALA A 72 -9.85 -8.86 10.48
CA ALA A 72 -9.74 -10.31 10.61
C ALA A 72 -10.72 -10.85 11.65
N ARG A 73 -11.03 -12.15 11.59
CA ARG A 73 -11.92 -12.83 12.54
C ARG A 73 -11.43 -12.80 14.00
N ASP A 74 -10.11 -12.71 14.21
CA ASP A 74 -9.44 -12.64 15.51
C ASP A 74 -8.02 -12.07 15.37
N ALA A 75 -7.38 -11.78 16.52
CA ALA A 75 -6.05 -11.16 16.57
C ALA A 75 -4.95 -12.06 16.01
N ALA A 76 -5.02 -13.38 16.22
CA ALA A 76 -4.04 -14.32 15.71
C ALA A 76 -4.03 -14.33 14.17
N THR A 77 -5.21 -14.29 13.55
CA THR A 77 -5.33 -14.19 12.10
C THR A 77 -4.78 -12.86 11.57
N ALA A 78 -5.01 -11.76 12.29
CA ALA A 78 -4.44 -10.46 11.92
C ALA A 78 -2.90 -10.45 11.98
N GLU A 79 -2.29 -11.10 12.98
CA GLU A 79 -0.83 -11.24 13.09
C GLU A 79 -0.23 -12.08 11.95
N ILE A 80 -0.94 -13.14 11.52
CA ILE A 80 -0.55 -13.94 10.35
C ILE A 80 -0.54 -13.05 9.10
N ALA A 81 -1.60 -12.28 8.86
CA ALA A 81 -1.66 -11.36 7.73
C ALA A 81 -0.56 -10.29 7.78
N ALA A 82 -0.22 -9.78 8.97
CA ALA A 82 0.90 -8.85 9.14
C ALA A 82 2.24 -9.48 8.73
N THR A 83 2.48 -10.72 9.17
CA THR A 83 3.69 -11.48 8.83
C THR A 83 3.79 -11.75 7.32
N GLU A 84 2.68 -12.14 6.68
CA GLU A 84 2.65 -12.35 5.23
C GLU A 84 2.80 -11.05 4.45
N ALA A 85 2.25 -9.93 4.95
CA ALA A 85 2.45 -8.62 4.35
C ALA A 85 3.93 -8.22 4.39
N GLU A 86 4.62 -8.40 5.53
CA GLU A 86 6.05 -8.14 5.66
C GLU A 86 6.86 -8.95 4.65
N ARG A 87 6.58 -10.25 4.53
CA ARG A 87 7.22 -11.13 3.54
C ARG A 87 6.96 -10.66 2.11
N ALA A 88 5.73 -10.25 1.79
CA ALA A 88 5.37 -9.80 0.46
C ALA A 88 6.04 -8.46 0.10
N LEU A 89 6.22 -7.56 1.08
CA LEU A 89 6.92 -6.28 0.92
C LEU A 89 8.44 -6.45 0.73
N GLU A 90 9.02 -7.53 1.27
CA GLU A 90 10.45 -7.85 1.12
C GLU A 90 10.79 -8.57 -0.18
N ARG A 91 9.79 -9.12 -0.88
CA ARG A 91 10.02 -9.77 -2.18
C ARG A 91 10.45 -8.71 -3.19
N PRO A 92 11.62 -8.85 -3.84
CA PRO A 92 11.97 -8.01 -4.97
C PRO A 92 10.88 -8.16 -6.03
N SER A 93 10.31 -7.04 -6.50
CA SER A 93 9.33 -7.02 -7.59
C SER A 93 9.94 -7.64 -8.84
N ARG A 94 9.89 -8.97 -8.98
CA ARG A 94 10.31 -9.71 -10.17
C ARG A 94 9.22 -9.64 -11.24
N THR A 95 8.85 -8.42 -11.61
CA THR A 95 8.10 -8.16 -12.84
C THR A 95 9.14 -7.70 -13.86
N GLY A 96 9.66 -8.65 -14.64
CA GLY A 96 10.71 -8.37 -15.62
C GLY A 96 10.16 -7.69 -16.87
N SER A 97 10.76 -6.55 -17.24
CA SER A 97 11.20 -6.15 -18.60
C SER A 97 11.37 -4.62 -18.63
N GLN A 98 12.61 -4.15 -18.87
CA GLN A 98 12.98 -2.78 -19.23
C GLN A 98 12.08 -1.65 -18.68
N ALA A 99 12.40 -1.17 -17.49
CA ALA A 99 12.21 0.24 -17.19
C ALA A 99 13.52 0.73 -16.58
N GLU A 100 14.21 1.52 -17.40
CA GLU A 100 15.41 2.26 -17.10
C GLU A 100 15.33 2.90 -15.71
N THR A 101 16.46 2.86 -14.99
CA THR A 101 16.95 3.93 -14.11
C THR A 101 15.91 4.98 -13.69
N TRP A 102 14.99 4.66 -12.78
CA TRP A 102 14.21 5.71 -12.13
C TRP A 102 14.94 6.20 -10.88
N GLN A 103 15.88 7.13 -11.11
CA GLN A 103 16.48 7.91 -10.03
C GLN A 103 15.40 8.75 -9.34
N PRO A 104 15.39 8.84 -7.99
CA PRO A 104 14.49 9.75 -7.31
C PRO A 104 15.01 11.16 -7.53
N ARG A 105 14.37 11.89 -8.43
CA ARG A 105 14.64 13.33 -8.59
C ARG A 105 13.44 14.07 -8.04
N THR A 106 13.70 14.78 -6.96
CA THR A 106 12.92 15.90 -6.46
C THR A 106 12.26 16.68 -7.60
N LEU A 107 11.05 17.21 -7.34
CA LEU A 107 10.10 17.94 -8.20
C LEU A 107 10.66 19.08 -9.11
N ARG A 108 11.72 18.87 -9.91
CA ARG A 108 12.32 19.92 -10.76
C ARG A 108 12.49 19.55 -12.23
N SER A 109 12.17 18.35 -12.67
CA SER A 109 12.41 18.00 -14.08
C SER A 109 11.31 17.13 -14.66
N ALA A 110 10.15 17.73 -14.92
CA ALA A 110 9.11 17.16 -15.75
C ALA A 110 8.37 18.27 -16.53
N CYS A 111 9.05 18.86 -17.52
CA CYS A 111 8.44 19.48 -18.71
C CYS A 111 9.55 19.86 -19.71
N SER A 112 10.05 18.90 -20.47
CA SER A 112 10.67 19.19 -21.78
C SER A 112 10.63 17.99 -22.74
N VAL A 113 9.59 17.16 -22.68
CA VAL A 113 9.39 16.11 -23.69
C VAL A 113 7.92 15.99 -24.07
N MET A 114 7.37 17.06 -24.66
CA MET A 114 6.26 16.96 -25.61
C MET A 114 6.43 18.09 -26.64
N THR A 115 7.35 17.90 -27.57
CA THR A 115 7.27 18.54 -28.88
C THR A 115 7.18 17.38 -29.87
N ASP A 116 6.18 17.45 -30.76
CA ASP A 116 5.88 16.51 -31.86
C ASP A 116 4.93 15.33 -31.58
N ALA A 117 3.84 15.61 -30.88
CA ALA A 117 2.59 14.87 -31.11
C ALA A 117 1.48 15.84 -31.52
N ASN A 118 1.54 16.35 -32.76
CA ASN A 118 0.38 16.99 -33.37
C ASN A 118 -0.42 15.93 -34.17
N PHE A 119 -1.73 15.91 -33.93
CA PHE A 119 -2.72 15.23 -34.74
C PHE A 119 -2.98 16.03 -36.03
N ALA A 120 -3.33 15.30 -37.10
CA ALA A 120 -3.72 15.74 -38.46
C ALA A 120 -2.60 15.90 -39.49
#